data_AF-A0A841YBF6-F1
#
_entry.id   AF-A0A841YBF6-F1
#
_cell.length_a   1.000
_cell.length_b   1.000
_cell.length_c   1.000
_cell.angle_alpha   90.00
_cell.angle_beta   90.00
_cell.angle_gamma   90.00
#
_symmetry.space_group_name_H-M   'P 1'
#
loop_
_entity.id
_entity.type
_entity.pdbx_description
1 polymer ?
#
loop_
_entity_poly.entity_id
_entity_poly.type
_entity_poly.pdbx_seq_one_letter_code
_entity_poly.pdbx_strand_id
1 'polypeptide(L)'
;MLIRTSEEDWATVLNINLKSVFLITKAVNRLVIRQKMEINLASVIGTVGDTGQANYTTLKANILGLTKTCARDSFKRYMSECGSTRLHRC
;
A
#
# COMPACT_ATOMS: atom_id res chain seq x y z
N MET A 1 -14.04 -15.90 -13.74
CA MET A 1 -13.62 -15.71 -15.14
C MET A 1 -13.20 -14.27 -15.38
N LEU A 2 -11.97 -14.03 -15.84
CA LEU A 2 -11.55 -12.74 -16.41
C LEU A 2 -12.49 -12.28 -17.54
N ILE A 3 -13.03 -13.24 -18.30
CA ILE A 3 -14.00 -13.04 -19.38
C ILE A 3 -15.27 -12.29 -18.92
N ARG A 4 -15.61 -12.36 -17.63
CA ARG A 4 -16.82 -11.71 -17.07
C ARG A 4 -16.54 -10.38 -16.37
N THR A 5 -15.28 -10.00 -16.18
CA THR A 5 -14.93 -8.72 -15.58
C THR A 5 -14.85 -7.69 -16.70
N SER A 6 -15.80 -6.76 -16.74
CA SER A 6 -15.73 -5.64 -17.68
C SER A 6 -14.54 -4.73 -17.37
N GLU A 7 -14.02 -4.03 -18.38
CA GLU A 7 -12.95 -3.05 -18.16
C GLU A 7 -13.39 -1.92 -17.22
N GLU A 8 -14.68 -1.55 -17.27
CA GLU A 8 -15.27 -0.54 -16.41
C GLU A 8 -15.32 -1.00 -14.94
N ASP A 9 -15.77 -2.23 -14.68
CA ASP A 9 -15.77 -2.80 -13.32
C ASP A 9 -14.34 -2.95 -12.77
N TRP A 10 -13.42 -3.37 -13.63
CA TRP A 10 -12.00 -3.44 -13.29
C TRP A 10 -11.45 -2.08 -12.86
N ALA A 11 -11.66 -1.06 -13.69
CA ALA A 11 -11.22 0.31 -13.41
C ALA A 11 -11.88 0.87 -12.16
N THR A 12 -13.18 0.64 -11.99
CA THR A 12 -13.97 1.13 -10.84
C THR A 12 -13.45 0.55 -9.53
N VAL A 13 -13.26 -0.77 -9.44
CA VAL A 13 -12.78 -1.43 -8.22
C VAL A 13 -11.39 -0.91 -7.82
N LEU A 14 -10.48 -0.77 -8.78
CA LEU A 14 -9.13 -0.26 -8.49
C LEU A 14 -9.15 1.24 -8.15
N ASN A 15 -9.86 2.05 -8.93
CA ASN A 15 -9.89 3.50 -8.74
C ASN A 15 -10.58 3.92 -7.44
N ILE A 16 -11.53 3.13 -6.93
CA ILE A 16 -12.14 3.39 -5.62
C ILE A 16 -11.23 2.86 -4.51
N ASN A 17 -10.88 1.58 -4.55
CA ASN A 17 -10.28 0.91 -3.39
C ASN A 17 -8.77 1.08 -3.32
N LEU A 18 -8.05 0.99 -4.44
CA LEU A 18 -6.59 1.12 -4.42
C LEU A 18 -6.19 2.59 -4.27
N LYS A 19 -6.88 3.48 -4.98
CA LYS A 19 -6.60 4.91 -4.92
C LYS A 19 -6.87 5.49 -3.52
N SER A 20 -7.93 5.03 -2.84
CA SER A 20 -8.22 5.49 -1.48
C SER A 20 -7.07 5.16 -0.53
N VAL A 21 -6.57 3.91 -0.55
CA VAL A 21 -5.39 3.52 0.25
C VAL A 21 -4.19 4.39 -0.09
N PHE A 22 -3.87 4.58 -1.39
CA PHE A 22 -2.77 5.45 -1.81
C PHE A 22 -2.91 6.89 -1.28
N LEU A 23 -4.09 7.50 -1.41
CA LEU A 23 -4.33 8.87 -0.97
C LEU A 23 -4.19 9.02 0.53
N ILE A 24 -4.71 8.05 1.31
CA ILE A 24 -4.59 8.04 2.77
C ILE A 24 -3.12 7.86 3.17
N THR A 25 -2.42 6.85 2.66
CA THR A 25 -0.99 6.62 2.93
C THR A 25 -0.17 7.87 2.61
N LYS A 26 -0.43 8.53 1.48
CA LYS A 26 0.23 9.80 1.12
C LYS A 26 -0.05 10.91 2.13
N ALA A 27 -1.29 11.06 2.57
CA ALA A 27 -1.68 12.09 3.54
C ALA A 27 -1.04 11.87 4.92
N VAL A 28 -0.93 10.61 5.37
CA VAL A 28 -0.39 10.27 6.70
C VAL A 28 1.12 9.96 6.69
N ASN A 29 1.80 10.00 5.55
CA ASN A 29 3.19 9.54 5.40
C ASN A 29 4.16 10.19 6.40
N ARG A 30 3.97 11.47 6.75
CA ARG A 30 4.80 12.14 7.76
C ARG A 30 4.64 11.54 9.16
N LEU A 31 3.43 11.09 9.50
CA LEU A 31 3.17 10.39 10.76
C LEU A 31 3.78 8.99 10.73
N VAL A 32 3.65 8.28 9.61
CA VAL A 32 4.25 6.95 9.42
C VAL A 32 5.77 6.98 9.61
N ILE A 33 6.48 7.97 9.06
CA ILE A 33 7.93 8.12 9.24
C ILE A 33 8.29 8.32 10.72
N ARG A 34 7.53 9.16 11.45
CA ARG A 34 7.77 9.46 12.87
C ARG A 34 7.43 8.29 13.79
N GLN A 35 6.29 7.64 13.56
CA GLN A 35 5.78 6.55 14.40
C GLN A 35 6.31 5.18 13.96
N LYS A 36 6.91 5.10 12.78
CA LYS A 36 7.46 3.88 12.17
C LYS A 36 6.42 2.77 12.00
N MET A 37 5.15 3.13 11.85
CA MET A 37 4.04 2.19 11.72
C MET A 37 3.03 2.68 10.67
N GLU A 38 2.61 1.74 9.82
CA GLU A 38 1.50 1.87 8.87
C GLU A 38 0.75 0.54 8.88
N ILE A 39 -0.59 0.58 8.83
CA ILE A 39 -1.44 -0.61 8.82
C ILE A 39 -2.40 -0.51 7.65
N ASN A 40 -2.32 -1.48 6.73
CA ASN A 40 -3.23 -1.62 5.61
C ASN A 40 -3.91 -3.00 5.63
N LEU A 41 -5.17 -3.07 5.20
CA LEU A 41 -5.94 -4.32 5.17
C LEU A 41 -5.84 -5.03 3.82
N ALA A 42 -4.99 -6.05 3.76
CA ALA A 42 -4.88 -6.96 2.64
C ALA A 42 -5.76 -8.22 2.83
N SER A 43 -5.63 -9.18 1.91
CA SER A 43 -6.25 -10.50 2.00
C SER A 43 -5.28 -11.55 1.44
N VAL A 44 -5.37 -12.78 1.96
CA VAL A 44 -4.63 -13.95 1.43
C VAL A 44 -4.92 -14.16 -0.06
N ILE A 45 -6.07 -13.73 -0.55
CA ILE A 45 -6.42 -13.83 -1.95
C ILE A 45 -5.50 -13.02 -2.85
N GLY A 46 -4.90 -11.93 -2.34
CA GLY A 46 -3.88 -11.18 -3.07
C GLY A 46 -2.57 -11.93 -3.28
N THR A 47 -2.36 -13.06 -2.59
CA THR A 47 -1.17 -13.91 -2.77
C THR A 47 -1.45 -15.21 -3.51
N VAL A 48 -2.59 -15.85 -3.27
CA VAL A 48 -2.95 -17.14 -3.92
C VAL A 48 -3.84 -16.98 -5.16
N GLY A 49 -4.66 -15.92 -5.21
CA GLY A 49 -5.66 -15.71 -6.23
C GLY A 49 -6.94 -16.54 -6.05
N ASP A 50 -8.00 -16.11 -6.72
CA ASP A 50 -9.27 -16.83 -6.80
C ASP A 50 -9.89 -16.76 -8.20
N THR A 51 -10.67 -17.78 -8.54
CA THR A 51 -11.34 -17.83 -9.83
C THR A 51 -12.49 -16.82 -9.88
N GLY A 52 -12.38 -15.83 -10.77
CA GLY A 52 -13.43 -14.83 -10.98
C GLY A 52 -13.41 -13.62 -10.06
N GLN A 53 -12.38 -13.49 -9.23
CA GLN A 53 -12.14 -12.29 -8.45
C GLN A 53 -10.88 -11.57 -8.93
N ALA A 54 -10.69 -11.43 -10.24
CA ALA A 54 -9.46 -10.88 -10.81
C ALA A 54 -9.20 -9.45 -10.29
N ASN A 55 -10.19 -8.57 -10.36
CA ASN A 55 -10.12 -7.20 -9.86
C ASN A 55 -9.83 -7.12 -8.35
N TYR A 56 -10.52 -7.92 -7.53
CA TYR A 56 -10.32 -7.93 -6.07
C TYR A 56 -8.98 -8.55 -5.65
N THR A 57 -8.57 -9.63 -6.32
CA THR A 57 -7.25 -10.27 -6.15
C THR A 57 -6.14 -9.26 -6.45
N THR A 58 -6.21 -8.58 -7.60
CA THR A 58 -5.23 -7.56 -8.00
C THR A 58 -5.21 -6.39 -7.02
N LEU A 59 -6.38 -5.90 -6.60
CA LEU A 59 -6.47 -4.85 -5.57
C LEU A 59 -5.71 -5.24 -4.30
N LYS A 60 -5.95 -6.44 -3.77
CA LYS A 60 -5.33 -6.89 -2.51
C LYS A 60 -3.82 -7.15 -2.68
N ALA A 61 -3.40 -7.66 -3.82
CA ALA A 61 -1.98 -7.77 -4.18
C ALA A 61 -1.29 -6.39 -4.23
N ASN A 62 -1.95 -5.40 -4.83
CA ASN A 62 -1.42 -4.04 -4.94
C ASN A 62 -1.27 -3.36 -3.58
N ILE A 63 -2.21 -3.57 -2.65
CA ILE A 63 -2.09 -3.06 -1.27
C ILE A 63 -0.84 -3.64 -0.58
N LEU A 64 -0.56 -4.94 -0.76
CA LEU A 64 0.67 -5.55 -0.22
C LEU A 64 1.93 -4.93 -0.84
N GLY A 65 1.93 -4.71 -2.16
CA GLY A 65 3.05 -4.08 -2.87
C GLY A 65 3.30 -2.64 -2.43
N LEU A 66 2.23 -1.84 -2.31
CA LEU A 66 2.28 -0.47 -1.81
C LEU A 66 2.85 -0.42 -0.39
N THR A 67 2.30 -1.23 0.52
CA THR A 67 2.75 -1.28 1.93
C THR A 67 4.24 -1.61 2.04
N LYS A 68 4.72 -2.61 1.29
CA LYS A 68 6.15 -2.99 1.26
C LYS A 68 7.03 -1.86 0.72
N THR A 69 6.54 -1.09 -0.23
CA THR A 69 7.28 0.03 -0.83
C THR A 69 7.34 1.21 0.13
N CYS A 70 6.19 1.62 0.68
CA CYS A 70 6.07 2.70 1.66
C CYS A 70 6.92 2.45 2.91
N ALA A 71 6.96 1.21 3.42
CA ALA A 71 7.82 0.85 4.55
C ALA A 71 9.32 1.08 4.23
N ARG A 72 9.78 0.69 3.04
CA ARG A 72 11.18 0.89 2.62
C ARG A 72 11.51 2.36 2.42
N ASP A 73 10.62 3.12 1.80
CA ASP A 73 10.81 4.55 1.58
C ASP A 73 10.83 5.34 2.89
N SER A 74 9.95 4.98 3.82
CA SER A 74 9.90 5.56 5.16
C SER A 74 11.18 5.26 5.95
N PHE A 75 11.66 4.02 5.89
CA PHE A 75 12.92 3.63 6.54
C PHE A 75 14.13 4.38 5.99
N LYS A 76 14.24 4.52 4.65
CA LYS A 76 15.32 5.30 4.03
C LYS A 76 15.31 6.76 4.50
N ARG A 77 14.14 7.38 4.59
CA ARG A 77 13.98 8.76 5.08
C ARG A 77 14.38 8.87 6.55
N TYR A 78 13.91 7.95 7.40
CA TYR A 78 14.30 7.90 8.81
C TYR A 78 15.83 7.85 9.00
N MET A 79 16.52 6.99 8.25
CA MET A 79 17.99 6.89 8.33
C MET A 79 18.69 8.19 7.89
N SER A 80 18.18 8.86 6.85
CA SER A 80 18.74 10.15 6.42
C SER A 80 18.56 11.26 7.47
N GLU A 81 17.46 11.27 8.21
CA GLU A 81 17.20 12.24 9.29
C GLU A 81 18.11 11.96 10.50
N CYS A 82 18.28 10.70 10.90
CA CYS A 82 19.22 10.30 11.97
C CYS A 82 20.68 10.66 11.65
N GLY A 83 21.12 10.50 10.40
CA GLY A 83 22.48 10.87 9.98
C GLY A 83 22.74 12.39 9.95
N SER A 84 21.68 13.20 9.79
CA SER A 84 21.78 14.66 9.68
C SER A 84 21.55 15.41 10.99
N THR A 85 21.01 14.76 12.03
CA THR A 85 20.71 15.42 13.32
C THR A 85 21.35 14.70 14.50
N ARG A 86 22.48 15.26 14.95
CA ARG A 86 22.98 15.32 16.34
C ARG A 86 22.41 14.25 17.29
N LEU A 87 22.95 13.02 17.20
CA LEU A 87 23.28 11.98 18.19
C LEU A 87 22.63 11.90 19.61
N HIS A 88 21.58 12.64 19.96
CA HIS A 88 21.10 12.71 21.36
C HIS A 88 19.74 12.05 21.65
N ARG A 89 19.02 11.49 20.66
CA ARG A 89 17.75 10.78 20.90
C ARG A 89 17.49 9.66 19.88
N CYS A 90 18.45 8.74 19.75
CA CYS A 90 18.11 7.38 19.33
C CYS A 90 17.86 6.54 20.58
#